data_AF-A0A5A9F3Q2-F1
#
_entry.id   AF-A0A5A9F3Q2-F1
#
_cell.length_a   1.000
_cell.length_b   1.000
_cell.length_c   1.000
_cell.angle_alpha   90.00
_cell.angle_beta   90.00
_cell.angle_gamma   90.00
#
_symmetry.space_group_name_H-M   'P 1'
#
loop_
_entity.id
_entity.type
_entity.pdbx_description
1 polymer ?
#
loop_
_entity_poly.entity_id
_entity_poly.type
_entity_poly.pdbx_seq_one_letter_code
_entity_poly.pdbx_strand_id
1 'polypeptide(L)' 'MSEYTVIAAFNTPLRRFAAGQTITADDLDGLLTVEDHIRLGHIAAPPPAKTGKVKDTTPAPATDQTDTPAG' A
#
# COMPACT_ATOMS: atom_id res chain seq x y z
N MET A 1 -3.67 -14.77 -0.37
CA MET A 1 -2.67 -14.05 0.44
C MET A 1 -3.35 -12.79 0.96
N SER A 2 -3.18 -12.46 2.24
CA SER A 2 -3.74 -11.24 2.83
C SER A 2 -2.79 -10.08 2.55
N GLU A 3 -3.30 -9.03 1.91
CA GLU A 3 -2.57 -7.80 1.63
C GLU A 3 -2.84 -6.77 2.71
N TYR A 4 -1.81 -6.00 3.08
CA TYR A 4 -1.87 -4.98 4.11
C TYR A 4 -1.31 -3.66 3.59
N THR A 5 -1.88 -2.55 4.02
CA THR A 5 -1.41 -1.21 3.62
C THR A 5 -0.62 -0.59 4.76
N VAL A 6 0.59 -0.12 4.44
CA VAL A 6 1.42 0.65 5.36
C VAL A 6 0.83 2.05 5.52
N ILE A 7 0.51 2.45 6.74
CA ILE A 7 -0.08 3.77 7.02
C ILE A 7 0.93 4.78 7.55
N ALA A 8 2.04 4.29 8.13
CA ALA A 8 3.17 5.10 8.57
C ALA A 8 4.46 4.44 8.10
N ALA A 9 5.41 5.25 7.61
CA ALA A 9 6.68 4.72 7.13
C ALA A 9 7.47 4.06 8.27
N PHE A 10 7.98 2.86 8.04
CA PHE A 10 8.78 2.12 9.01
C PHE A 10 9.86 1.30 8.30
N ASN A 11 10.84 0.83 9.06
CA ASN A 11 11.95 0.05 8.52
C ASN A 11 12.03 -1.28 9.25
N THR A 12 12.24 -2.35 8.49
CA THR A 12 12.71 -3.64 8.99
C THR A 12 14.23 -3.71 8.83
N PRO A 13 14.91 -4.72 9.41
CA PRO A 13 16.35 -4.88 9.22
C PRO A 13 16.78 -5.00 7.76
N LEU A 14 15.91 -5.54 6.90
CA LEU A 14 16.21 -5.82 5.49
C LEU A 14 15.60 -4.80 4.52
N ARG A 15 14.52 -4.10 4.90
CA ARG A 15 13.75 -3.28 3.97
C ARG A 15 13.18 -2.03 4.62
N ARG A 16 12.89 -1.03 3.79
CA ARG A 16 12.18 0.19 4.18
C ARG A 16 10.80 0.19 3.54
N PHE A 17 9.79 0.56 4.32
CA PHE A 17 8.40 0.60 3.90
C PHE A 17 7.90 2.04 3.97
N ALA A 18 7.34 2.53 2.86
CA ALA A 18 6.74 3.85 2.80
C ALA A 18 5.25 3.79 3.12
N ALA A 19 4.70 4.88 3.65
CA ALA A 19 3.25 5.02 3.80
C ALA A 19 2.55 4.94 2.44
N GLY A 20 1.41 4.25 2.37
CA GLY A 20 0.66 3.94 1.15
C GLY A 20 1.13 2.70 0.41
N GLN A 21 2.22 2.06 0.83
CA GLN A 21 2.72 0.85 0.20
C GLN A 21 1.88 -0.37 0.61
N THR A 22 1.52 -1.21 -0.36
CA THR A 22 0.89 -2.52 -0.10
C THR A 22 1.98 -3.56 0.12
N ILE A 23 1.85 -4.34 1.19
CA ILE A 23 2.78 -5.40 1.57
C ILE A 23 2.01 -6.67 1.95
N THR A 24 2.73 -7.78 1.99
CA THR A 24 2.20 -9.06 2.50
C THR A 24 2.90 -9.42 3.81
N ALA A 25 2.36 -10.41 4.52
CA ALA A 25 3.03 -10.91 5.73
C ALA A 25 4.43 -11.50 5.43
N ASP A 26 4.64 -12.01 4.21
CA ASP A 26 5.91 -12.57 3.75
C ASP A 26 6.98 -11.48 3.51
N ASP A 27 6.54 -10.25 3.24
CA ASP A 27 7.42 -9.08 3.07
C ASP A 27 8.05 -8.62 4.40
N LEU A 28 7.49 -9.05 5.54
CA LEU A 28 8.01 -8.72 6.86
C LEU A 28 9.04 -9.78 7.30
N ASP A 29 10.29 -9.58 6.90
CA ASP A 29 11.45 -10.38 7.35
C ASP A 29 11.89 -10.04 8.80
N GLY A 30 10.94 -9.92 9.72
CA GLY A 30 11.14 -9.29 11.02
C GLY A 30 10.98 -10.21 12.23
N LEU A 31 11.43 -9.68 13.38
CA LEU A 31 11.10 -10.21 14.71
C LEU A 31 9.63 -9.92 15.10
N LEU A 32 9.02 -8.91 14.47
CA LEU A 32 7.66 -8.45 14.73
C LEU A 32 6.72 -8.95 13.64
N THR A 33 5.55 -9.40 14.05
CA THR A 33 4.51 -9.88 13.13
C THR A 33 3.74 -8.70 12.52
N VAL A 34 2.96 -8.96 11.47
CA VAL A 34 2.01 -7.97 10.92
C VAL A 34 1.11 -7.41 12.02
N GLU A 35 0.65 -8.27 12.95
CA GLU A 35 -0.22 -7.85 14.06
C GLU A 35 0.48 -6.87 15.02
N ASP A 36 1.77 -7.08 15.31
CA ASP A 36 2.55 -6.13 16.10
C ASP A 36 2.66 -4.78 15.40
N HIS A 37 2.92 -4.79 14.10
CA HIS A 37 2.98 -3.58 13.29
C HIS A 37 1.61 -2.87 13.17
N ILE A 38 0.50 -3.61 13.19
CA ILE A 38 -0.85 -3.02 13.29
C ILE A 38 -1.04 -2.36 14.65
N ARG A 39 -0.64 -3.02 15.75
CA ARG A 39 -0.73 -2.47 17.12
C ARG A 39 0.15 -1.23 17.31
N LEU A 40 1.30 -1.19 16.66
CA LEU A 40 2.19 -0.03 16.63
C LEU A 40 1.69 1.10 15.72
N GLY A 41 0.65 0.87 14.93
CA GLY A 41 0.11 1.86 14.00
C GLY A 41 0.95 2.08 12.74
N HIS A 42 1.80 1.12 12.37
CA HIS A 42 2.56 1.15 11.12
C HIS A 42 1.75 0.60 9.94
N ILE A 43 0.91 -0.40 10.19
CA ILE A 43 0.10 -1.09 9.19
C ILE A 43 -1.38 -0.90 9.50
N ALA A 44 -2.21 -0.71 8.46
CA ALA A 44 -3.66 -0.69 8.60
C ALA A 44 -4.18 -2.06 9.03
N ALA A 45 -5.07 -2.08 10.02
CA ALA A 45 -5.82 -3.30 10.33
C ALA A 45 -6.58 -3.76 9.07
N PRO A 46 -6.61 -5.07 8.77
CA PRO A 46 -7.37 -5.57 7.65
C PRO A 46 -8.83 -5.10 7.84
N PRO A 47 -9.48 -4.58 6.78
CA PRO A 47 -10.87 -4.19 6.90
C PRO A 47 -11.65 -5.40 7.40
N PRO A 48 -12.54 -5.25 8.40
CA PRO A 48 -13.41 -6.34 8.80
C PRO A 48 -14.10 -6.80 7.53
N ALA A 49 -14.07 -8.10 7.21
CA ALA A 49 -14.49 -8.67 5.94
C ALA A 49 -15.89 -8.16 5.54
N LYS A 50 -15.92 -7.01 4.86
CA LYS A 50 -17.12 -6.44 4.26
C LYS A 50 -17.08 -6.94 2.84
N THR A 51 -17.91 -7.93 2.60
CA THR A 51 -18.31 -8.43 1.29
C THR A 51 -18.41 -7.25 0.32
N GLY A 52 -17.50 -7.18 -0.65
CA GLY A 52 -17.58 -6.31 -1.82
C GLY A 52 -17.46 -4.79 -1.57
N LYS A 53 -16.34 -4.22 -2.00
CA LYS A 53 -16.31 -3.34 -3.17
C LYS A 53 -14.85 -3.03 -3.51
N VAL A 54 -14.42 -3.60 -4.63
CA VAL A 54 -13.25 -3.19 -5.39
C VAL A 54 -13.24 -1.67 -5.52
N LYS A 55 -12.21 -1.01 -5.01
CA LYS A 55 -11.76 0.26 -5.57
C LYS A 55 -10.48 -0.04 -6.34
N ASP A 56 -10.68 -0.64 -7.51
CA ASP A 56 -9.74 -0.52 -8.62
C ASP A 56 -9.45 0.96 -8.77
N THR A 57 -8.29 1.40 -8.27
CA THR A 57 -7.72 2.67 -8.69
C THR A 57 -6.84 2.30 -9.87
N THR A 58 -7.51 2.23 -11.01
CA THR A 58 -6.96 2.18 -12.35
C THR A 58 -5.68 3.03 -12.44
N PRO A 59 -4.56 2.52 -12.98
CA PRO A 59 -3.42 3.37 -13.30
C PRO A 59 -3.87 4.41 -14.33
N ALA A 60 -3.64 5.69 -14.04
CA ALA A 60 -3.93 6.78 -14.97
C ALA A 60 -3.29 6.43 -16.34
N PRO A 61 -4.05 6.33 -17.44
CA PRO A 61 -3.44 6.22 -18.75
C PRO A 61 -2.65 7.50 -19.01
N ALA A 62 -1.42 7.30 -19.44
CA ALA A 62 -0.46 8.32 -19.78
C ALA A 62 -0.96 9.25 -20.88
N THR A 63 -0.55 10.52 -20.76
CA THR A 63 -0.16 11.45 -21.82
C THR A 63 -1.08 11.56 -23.04
N ASP A 64 -1.93 12.59 -23.05
CA ASP A 64 -2.37 13.21 -24.30
C ASP A 64 -1.76 14.60 -24.41
N GLN A 65 -0.67 14.69 -25.19
CA GLN A 65 -0.18 15.95 -25.73
C GLN A 65 -1.05 16.29 -26.93
N THR A 66 -1.98 17.24 -26.78
CA THR A 66 -2.63 17.87 -27.93
C THR A 66 -2.06 19.28 -28.12
N ASP A 67 -1.12 19.34 -29.06
CA ASP A 67 -1.02 20.25 -30.19
C ASP A 67 -1.52 21.70 -30.01
N THR A 68 -0.58 22.64 -30.18
CA THR A 68 -0.82 24.08 -30.26
C THR A 68 -1.18 24.47 -31.70
N PRO A 69 -2.38 25.00 -32.00
CA PRO A 69 -2.58 25.69 -33.27
C PRO A 69 -2.15 27.15 -33.13
N ALA A 70 -1.12 27.51 -33.87
CA ALA A 70 -0.80 28.89 -34.20
C ALA A 70 -1.89 29.45 -35.13
N GLY A 71 -2.39 30.63 -34.79
CA GLY A 71 -3.27 31.46 -35.62
C GLY A 71 -3.15 32.90 -35.17
#